data_AF-A0A3S0IB17-F1
#
_entry.id   AF-A0A3S0IB17-F1
#
_cell.length_a   1.000
_cell.length_b   1.000
_cell.length_c   1.000
_cell.angle_alpha   90.00
_cell.angle_beta   90.00
_cell.angle_gamma   90.00
#
_symmetry.space_group_name_H-M   'P 1'
#
loop_
_entity.id
_entity.type
_entity.pdbx_description
1 polymer ?
#
loop_
_entity_poly.entity_id
_entity_poly.type
_entity_poly.pdbx_seq_one_letter_code
_entity_poly.pdbx_strand_id
1 'polypeptide(L)'
;MLQFLLFIPFLSSLLFGEGEQAVFKNVLVDGEKGEYLVEGEVRTEAGVFFYTVEDGHYQYVDETKVTLSDKSSAPFKIAVKIPTEQLPDNATLILNLYERDKANQIVHNYPVILEEFYD
;
A
#
# COMPACT_ATOMS: atom_id res chain seq x y z
N MET A 1 25.02 18.27 23.67
CA MET A 1 23.72 17.58 23.57
C MET A 1 23.28 17.72 22.12
N LEU A 2 23.38 16.63 21.35
CA LEU A 2 23.17 16.62 19.91
C LEU A 2 21.66 16.67 19.64
N GLN A 3 21.19 17.71 18.96
CA GLN A 3 19.78 17.90 18.62
C GLN A 3 19.44 16.96 17.46
N PHE A 4 18.66 15.91 17.73
CA PHE A 4 18.08 15.06 16.70
C PHE A 4 16.99 15.87 16.00
N LEU A 5 17.21 16.18 14.73
CA LEU A 5 16.19 16.72 13.85
C LEU A 5 15.17 15.59 13.65
N LEU A 6 14.00 15.69 14.28
CA LEU A 6 12.87 14.83 13.96
C LEU A 6 12.42 15.18 12.55
N PHE A 7 12.86 14.39 11.58
CA PHE A 7 12.27 14.36 10.25
C PHE A 7 10.88 13.74 10.42
N ILE A 8 9.85 14.58 10.57
CA ILE A 8 8.47 14.13 10.56
C ILE A 8 8.09 14.13 9.07
N PRO A 9 8.02 12.99 8.37
CA PRO A 9 7.42 13.00 7.05
C PRO A 9 5.95 13.40 7.24
N PHE A 10 5.66 14.50 6.60
CA PHE A 10 4.44 15.26 6.62
C PHE A 10 3.31 14.41 6.01
N LEU A 11 2.33 14.04 6.84
CA LEU A 11 0.90 13.94 6.52
C LEU A 11 0.51 13.85 5.03
N SER A 12 0.79 12.72 4.35
CA SER A 12 0.27 12.43 3.00
C SER A 12 -0.99 11.57 3.01
N SER A 13 -1.44 11.08 4.16
CA SER A 13 -2.52 10.09 4.27
C SER A 13 -3.95 10.64 4.23
N LEU A 14 -4.15 11.90 3.80
CA LEU A 14 -5.45 12.58 3.92
C LEU A 14 -6.30 12.63 2.65
N LEU A 15 -5.94 11.91 1.59
CA LEU A 15 -6.79 11.78 0.41
C LEU A 15 -7.09 10.30 0.20
N PHE A 16 -8.38 9.99 0.04
CA PHE A 16 -9.01 8.67 -0.16
C PHE A 16 -9.40 7.91 1.12
N GLY A 17 -10.69 8.06 1.50
CA GLY A 17 -11.39 7.04 2.29
C GLY A 17 -12.29 7.48 3.45
N GLU A 18 -12.88 8.67 3.48
CA GLU A 18 -14.00 8.92 4.41
C GLU A 18 -15.31 8.33 3.88
N GLY A 19 -15.51 7.05 4.17
CA GLY A 19 -16.78 6.35 3.97
C GLY A 19 -16.72 4.95 4.59
N GLU A 20 -17.67 4.65 5.47
CA GLU A 20 -18.02 3.31 5.98
C GLU A 20 -16.84 2.40 6.41
N GLN A 21 -16.49 2.40 7.71
CA GLN A 21 -15.46 1.55 8.36
C GLN A 21 -14.40 0.97 7.39
N ALA A 22 -13.49 1.81 6.88
CA ALA A 22 -12.46 1.40 5.94
C ALA A 22 -11.79 0.08 6.34
N VAL A 23 -11.73 -0.87 5.39
CA VAL A 23 -11.15 -2.22 5.58
C VAL A 23 -9.68 -2.15 5.95
N PHE A 24 -8.95 -1.21 5.34
CA PHE A 24 -7.55 -0.90 5.63
C PHE A 24 -7.46 0.37 6.46
N LYS A 25 -6.63 0.34 7.51
CA LYS A 25 -6.46 1.45 8.46
C LYS A 25 -5.01 1.63 8.84
N ASN A 26 -4.66 2.86 9.23
CA ASN A 26 -3.33 3.22 9.72
C ASN A 26 -2.22 2.75 8.77
N VAL A 27 -2.48 2.82 7.45
CA VAL A 27 -1.53 2.38 6.44
C VAL A 27 -0.40 3.40 6.36
N LEU A 28 0.82 2.92 6.54
CA LEU A 28 2.05 3.70 6.51
C LEU A 28 2.99 3.08 5.49
N VAL A 29 3.76 3.94 4.83
CA VAL A 29 4.81 3.55 3.89
C VAL A 29 6.14 4.10 4.40
N ASP A 30 7.16 3.25 4.37
CA ASP A 30 8.56 3.63 4.56
C ASP A 30 9.40 3.09 3.39
N GLY A 31 10.55 3.71 3.14
CA GLY A 31 11.45 3.35 2.06
C GLY A 31 11.34 4.22 0.80
N GLU A 32 12.27 4.00 -0.13
CA GLU A 32 12.46 4.77 -1.37
C GLU A 32 13.25 3.93 -2.39
N LYS A 33 13.30 4.38 -3.64
CA LYS A 33 14.18 3.84 -4.70
C LYS A 33 14.01 2.34 -4.94
N GLY A 34 12.76 1.88 -4.92
CA GLY A 34 12.41 0.51 -5.23
C GLY A 34 12.43 -0.43 -4.02
N GLU A 35 12.78 0.04 -2.83
CA GLU A 35 12.63 -0.74 -1.58
C GLU A 35 11.58 -0.08 -0.68
N TYR A 36 10.40 -0.70 -0.58
CA TYR A 36 9.29 -0.15 0.20
C TYR A 36 8.79 -1.13 1.25
N LEU A 37 8.36 -0.57 2.37
CA LEU A 37 7.69 -1.27 3.44
C LEU A 37 6.33 -0.64 3.71
N VAL A 38 5.27 -1.40 3.46
CA VAL A 38 3.88 -0.97 3.74
C VAL A 38 3.35 -1.76 4.93
N GLU A 39 2.94 -1.04 5.96
CA GLU A 39 2.42 -1.58 7.21
C GLU A 39 1.06 -0.97 7.53
N GLY A 40 0.17 -1.73 8.16
CA GLY A 40 -1.13 -1.22 8.56
C GLY A 40 -1.97 -2.27 9.26
N GLU A 41 -3.23 -1.93 9.47
CA GLU A 41 -4.26 -2.83 10.02
C GLU A 41 -5.30 -3.12 8.96
N VAL A 42 -5.79 -4.36 8.95
CA VAL A 42 -6.84 -4.79 8.03
C VAL A 42 -7.91 -5.58 8.76
N ARG A 43 -9.17 -5.34 8.39
CA ARG A 43 -10.32 -6.10 8.89
C ARG A 43 -11.17 -6.57 7.71
N THR A 44 -10.90 -7.79 7.26
CA THR A 44 -11.64 -8.47 6.18
C THR A 44 -12.60 -9.51 6.74
N GLU A 45 -13.82 -9.62 6.20
CA GLU A 45 -14.71 -10.75 6.55
C GLU A 45 -14.19 -12.09 6.01
N ALA A 46 -13.54 -12.06 4.85
CA ALA A 46 -13.03 -13.25 4.17
C ALA A 46 -11.72 -13.79 4.77
N GLY A 47 -11.01 -12.99 5.59
CA GLY A 47 -9.67 -13.31 6.11
C GLY A 47 -8.57 -13.24 5.05
N VAL A 48 -8.84 -12.60 3.91
CA VAL A 48 -7.90 -12.47 2.78
C VAL A 48 -8.05 -11.11 2.15
N PHE A 49 -6.94 -10.54 1.70
CA PHE A 49 -6.92 -9.35 0.84
C PHE A 49 -5.87 -9.54 -0.25
N PHE A 50 -5.79 -8.59 -1.18
CA PHE A 50 -4.92 -8.64 -2.35
C PHE A 50 -4.19 -7.32 -2.49
N TYR A 51 -3.04 -7.36 -3.18
CA TYR A 51 -2.39 -6.16 -3.63
C TYR A 51 -1.75 -6.30 -5.01
N THR A 52 -1.61 -5.18 -5.71
CA THR A 52 -0.78 -5.00 -6.92
C THR A 52 0.10 -3.79 -6.74
N VAL A 53 1.17 -3.67 -7.54
CA VAL A 53 1.98 -2.45 -7.62
C VAL A 53 2.11 -2.03 -9.07
N GLU A 54 1.74 -0.79 -9.39
CA GLU A 54 1.75 -0.23 -10.75
C GLU A 54 2.06 1.28 -10.74
N ASP A 55 2.36 1.84 -11.90
CA ASP A 55 2.49 3.29 -12.13
C ASP A 55 1.46 3.86 -13.12
N GLY A 56 0.48 3.05 -13.53
CA GLY A 56 -0.50 3.37 -14.58
C GLY A 56 -0.08 2.98 -16.01
N HIS A 57 1.18 2.66 -16.24
CA HIS A 57 1.72 2.15 -17.50
C HIS A 57 2.17 0.69 -17.41
N TYR A 58 2.80 0.34 -16.28
CA TYR A 58 3.38 -0.96 -15.99
C TYR A 58 2.91 -1.47 -14.63
N GLN A 59 2.64 -2.77 -14.57
CA GLN A 59 2.45 -3.50 -13.33
C GLN A 59 3.77 -4.15 -12.93
N TYR A 60 4.34 -3.70 -11.81
CA TYR A 60 5.61 -4.15 -11.26
C TYR A 60 5.46 -5.38 -10.37
N VAL A 61 4.34 -5.46 -9.66
CA VAL A 61 3.99 -6.63 -8.85
C VAL A 61 2.60 -7.09 -9.24
N ASP A 62 2.54 -8.32 -9.74
CA ASP A 62 1.28 -9.00 -10.04
C ASP A 62 0.41 -9.18 -8.80
N GLU A 63 -0.88 -9.39 -9.04
CA GLU A 63 -1.84 -9.62 -7.96
C GLU A 63 -1.33 -10.69 -6.99
N THR A 64 -1.11 -10.25 -5.75
CA THR A 64 -0.61 -11.10 -4.69
C THR A 64 -1.66 -11.20 -3.60
N LYS A 65 -2.08 -12.44 -3.31
CA LYS A 65 -3.02 -12.73 -2.23
C LYS A 65 -2.30 -12.78 -0.89
N VAL A 66 -2.83 -12.06 0.09
CA VAL A 66 -2.42 -12.12 1.49
C VAL A 66 -3.51 -12.81 2.30
N THR A 67 -3.13 -13.85 3.05
CA THR A 67 -4.04 -14.56 3.95
C THR A 67 -3.74 -14.15 5.38
N LEU A 68 -4.77 -13.71 6.10
CA LEU A 68 -4.65 -13.29 7.49
C LEU A 68 -4.66 -14.50 8.42
N SER A 69 -3.90 -14.41 9.52
CA SER A 69 -3.91 -15.41 10.58
C SER A 69 -5.19 -15.39 11.42
N ASP A 70 -5.87 -14.24 11.46
CA ASP A 70 -7.14 -14.02 12.16
C ASP A 70 -8.11 -13.24 11.25
N LYS A 71 -9.40 -13.55 11.34
CA LYS A 71 -10.49 -12.86 10.64
C LYS A 71 -10.96 -11.59 11.38
N SER A 72 -10.41 -11.34 12.57
CA SER A 72 -10.56 -10.08 13.29
C SER A 72 -9.63 -9.00 12.70
N SER A 73 -9.53 -7.84 13.35
CA SER A 73 -8.59 -6.79 12.93
C SER A 73 -7.16 -7.30 13.12
N ALA A 74 -6.40 -7.43 12.04
CA ALA A 74 -5.05 -7.99 12.06
C ALA A 74 -4.03 -6.99 11.47
N PRO A 75 -2.81 -6.91 12.03
CA PRO A 75 -1.74 -6.14 11.40
C PRO A 75 -1.26 -6.86 10.13
N PHE A 76 -0.83 -6.10 9.13
CA PHE A 76 -0.17 -6.63 7.94
C PHE A 76 1.14 -5.89 7.67
N LYS A 77 2.02 -6.57 6.92
CA LYS A 77 3.31 -6.03 6.46
C LYS A 77 3.60 -6.55 5.05
N ILE A 78 3.85 -5.65 4.12
CA ILE A 78 4.20 -5.95 2.73
C ILE A 78 5.55 -5.31 2.45
N ALA A 79 6.51 -6.12 1.98
CA ALA A 79 7.79 -5.64 1.50
C ALA A 79 7.77 -5.69 -0.04
N VAL A 80 7.93 -4.53 -0.67
CA VAL A 80 8.01 -4.41 -2.13
C VAL A 80 9.47 -4.17 -2.52
N LYS A 81 9.93 -4.91 -3.53
CA LYS A 81 11.26 -4.74 -4.11
C LYS A 81 11.14 -4.64 -5.62
N ILE A 82 11.52 -3.50 -6.18
CA ILE A 82 11.57 -3.22 -7.60
C ILE A 82 13.00 -2.79 -7.93
N PRO A 83 13.68 -3.42 -8.90
CA PRO A 83 15.01 -2.98 -9.31
C PRO A 83 14.98 -1.51 -9.74
N THR A 84 15.96 -0.72 -9.29
CA THR A 84 15.98 0.73 -9.53
C THR A 84 15.95 1.08 -11.01
N GLU A 85 16.54 0.24 -11.87
CA GLU A 85 16.54 0.41 -13.33
C GLU A 85 15.17 0.17 -14.00
N GLN A 86 14.19 -0.33 -13.27
CA GLN A 86 12.81 -0.52 -13.75
C GLN A 86 11.86 0.58 -13.25
N LEU A 87 12.28 1.37 -12.25
CA LEU A 87 11.45 2.43 -11.70
C LEU A 87 11.12 3.46 -12.78
N PRO A 88 9.92 4.06 -12.72
CA PRO A 88 9.55 5.08 -13.68
C PRO A 88 10.37 6.35 -13.47
N ASP A 89 10.70 7.03 -14.56
CA ASP A 89 11.41 8.31 -14.50
C ASP A 89 10.44 9.47 -14.13
N ASN A 90 9.17 9.36 -14.54
CA ASN A 90 8.14 10.37 -14.28
C ASN A 90 6.73 9.74 -14.18
N ALA A 91 6.41 9.22 -12.99
CA ALA A 91 5.10 8.66 -12.66
C ALA A 91 4.91 8.57 -11.13
N THR A 92 3.73 8.15 -10.70
CA THR A 92 3.47 7.80 -9.28
C THR A 92 3.41 6.29 -9.17
N LEU A 93 4.30 5.70 -8.38
CA LEU A 93 4.24 4.29 -8.06
C LEU A 93 3.20 4.05 -6.94
N ILE A 94 2.21 3.22 -7.23
CA ILE A 94 1.05 2.98 -6.36
C ILE A 94 0.96 1.49 -6.03
N LEU A 95 0.78 1.19 -4.75
CA LEU A 95 0.33 -0.11 -4.29
C LEU A 95 -1.19 -0.06 -4.06
N ASN A 96 -1.96 -0.86 -4.80
CA ASN A 96 -3.40 -0.96 -4.59
C ASN A 96 -3.70 -2.09 -3.61
N LEU A 97 -4.25 -1.79 -2.44
CA LEU A 97 -4.79 -2.77 -1.50
C LEU A 97 -6.28 -2.98 -1.76
N TYR A 98 -6.77 -4.22 -1.82
CA TYR A 98 -8.20 -4.48 -2.05
C TYR A 98 -8.68 -5.85 -1.58
N GLU A 99 -9.99 -6.03 -1.54
CA GLU A 99 -10.65 -7.32 -1.41
C GLU A 99 -11.32 -7.73 -2.73
N ARG A 100 -11.73 -9.00 -2.82
CA ARG A 100 -12.61 -9.49 -3.88
C ARG A 100 -13.93 -9.98 -3.31
N ASP A 101 -15.03 -9.60 -3.93
CA ASP A 101 -16.35 -10.10 -3.56
C ASP A 101 -16.57 -11.56 -4.06
N LYS A 102 -17.76 -12.12 -3.79
CA LYS A 102 -18.11 -13.48 -4.23
C LYS A 102 -18.22 -13.64 -5.75
N ALA A 103 -18.40 -12.55 -6.48
CA ALA A 103 -18.42 -12.51 -7.95
C ALA A 103 -17.02 -12.21 -8.54
N ASN A 104 -15.98 -12.23 -7.70
CA ASN A 104 -14.60 -11.94 -8.06
C ASN A 104 -14.36 -10.49 -8.50
N GLN A 105 -15.22 -9.54 -8.12
CA GLN A 105 -15.04 -8.11 -8.39
C GLN A 105 -14.17 -7.47 -7.31
N ILE A 106 -13.33 -6.50 -7.70
CA ILE A 106 -12.54 -5.70 -6.74
C ILE A 106 -13.50 -4.82 -5.93
N VAL A 107 -13.38 -4.90 -4.61
CA VAL A 107 -14.11 -4.08 -3.64
C VAL A 107 -13.15 -3.55 -2.58
N HIS A 108 -13.56 -2.48 -1.90
CA HIS A 108 -12.75 -1.84 -0.85
C HIS A 108 -11.31 -1.47 -1.31
N ASN A 109 -11.17 -1.01 -2.55
CA ASN A 109 -9.88 -0.57 -3.08
C ASN A 109 -9.33 0.62 -2.27
N TYR A 110 -8.06 0.52 -1.92
CA TYR A 110 -7.34 1.48 -1.10
C TYR A 110 -5.95 1.71 -1.72
N PRO A 111 -5.80 2.71 -2.60
CA PRO A 111 -4.53 3.03 -3.23
C PRO A 111 -3.58 3.66 -2.23
N VAL A 112 -2.32 3.24 -2.28
CA VAL A 112 -1.24 3.71 -1.41
C VAL A 112 -0.09 4.19 -2.29
N ILE A 113 0.26 5.47 -2.20
CA ILE A 113 1.42 6.00 -2.92
C ILE A 113 2.69 5.45 -2.25
N LEU A 114 3.53 4.78 -3.05
CA LEU A 114 4.84 4.30 -2.62
C LEU A 114 5.89 5.39 -2.82
N GLU A 115 5.95 5.98 -4.01
CA GLU A 115 6.91 7.03 -4.38
C GLU A 115 6.39 7.81 -5.60
N GLU A 116 6.70 9.10 -5.65
CA GLU A 116 6.43 9.95 -6.80
C GLU A 116 7.75 10.31 -7.47
N PHE A 117 7.83 10.07 -8.78
CA PHE A 117 9.00 10.33 -9.61
C PHE A 117 8.74 11.57 -10.45
N TYR A 118 9.66 12.52 -10.37
CA TYR A 118 9.61 13.80 -11.07
C TYR A 118 10.97 14.04 -11.72
N ASP A 119 11.11 13.64 -12.99
CA ASP A 119 12.25 14.01 -13.85
C ASP A 119 12.58 15.51 -13.82
#